data_AF-A0A820KX35-F1
#
_entry.id   AF-A0A820KX35-F1
#
_cell.length_a   1.000
_cell.length_b   1.000
_cell.length_c   1.000
_cell.angle_alpha   90.00
_cell.angle_beta   90.00
_cell.angle_gamma   90.00
#
_symmetry.space_group_name_H-M   'P 1'
#
loop_
_entity.id
_entity.type
_entity.pdbx_description
1 polymer ?
#
loop_
_entity_poly.entity_id
_entity_poly.type
_entity_poly.pdbx_seq_one_letter_code
_entity_poly.pdbx_strand_id
1 'polypeptide(L)' 'RIMRWIKGATQGAVIIGGKGEGEESNQLNGPVGLSFDRYGNLYVVDNENHRVQKFNIDSNA' A
#
# COMPACT_ATOMS: atom_id res chain seq x y z
N ARG A 1 -1.87 0.97 -7.10
CA ARG A 1 -0.74 0.20 -6.51
C ARG A 1 0.22 1.09 -5.74
N ILE A 2 0.85 0.58 -4.68
CA ILE A 2 1.90 1.24 -3.89
C ILE A 2 3.19 0.45 -4.08
N MET A 3 4.31 1.14 -4.32
CA MET A 3 5.61 0.53 -4.62
C MET A 3 6.67 0.94 -3.62
N ARG A 4 7.53 -0.01 -3.25
CA ARG A 4 8.72 0.21 -2.43
C ARG A 4 9.97 0.22 -3.31
N TRP A 5 10.82 1.22 -3.10
CA TRP A 5 12.11 1.36 -3.75
C TRP A 5 13.23 1.33 -2.71
N ILE A 6 14.23 0.50 -2.95
CA ILE A 6 15.46 0.46 -2.15
C ILE A 6 16.48 1.37 -2.82
N LYS A 7 17.30 2.08 -2.04
CA LYS A 7 18.35 2.95 -2.57
C LYS A 7 19.25 2.17 -3.55
N GLY A 8 19.35 2.66 -4.79
CA GLY A 8 20.13 2.01 -5.85
C GLY A 8 19.38 0.93 -6.64
N ALA A 9 18.12 0.65 -6.34
CA ALA A 9 17.32 -0.30 -7.11
C ALA A 9 16.93 0.25 -8.48
N THR A 10 17.01 -0.60 -9.51
CA THR A 10 16.54 -0.31 -10.87
C THR A 10 15.09 -0.77 -11.12
N GLN A 11 14.52 -1.53 -10.19
CA GLN A 11 13.12 -1.97 -10.20
C GLN A 11 12.52 -1.85 -8.81
N GLY A 12 11.27 -1.40 -8.73
CA GLY A 12 10.49 -1.31 -7.49
C GLY A 12 9.66 -2.56 -7.24
N ALA A 13 9.45 -2.93 -5.98
CA ALA A 13 8.54 -4.00 -5.60
C ALA A 13 7.13 -3.42 -5.37
N VAL A 14 6.12 -3.98 -6.02
CA VAL A 14 4.72 -3.68 -5.68
C VAL A 14 4.41 -4.35 -4.35
N ILE A 15 4.04 -3.56 -3.36
CA ILE A 15 3.73 -4.07 -2.01
C ILE A 15 2.23 -4.12 -1.75
N ILE A 16 1.43 -3.23 -2.37
CA ILE A 16 -0.03 -3.13 -2.14
C ILE A 16 -0.75 -2.74 -3.43
N GLY A 17 -1.97 -3.24 -3.64
CA GLY A 17 -2.86 -2.77 -4.71
C GLY A 17 -2.38 -3.09 -6.12
N GLY A 18 -1.68 -4.22 -6.29
CA GLY A 18 -1.11 -4.70 -7.55
C GLY A 18 -2.04 -5.62 -8.37
N LYS A 19 -3.29 -5.78 -7.95
CA LYS A 19 -4.26 -6.74 -8.51
C LYS A 19 -5.49 -6.05 -9.15
N GLY A 20 -5.29 -4.84 -9.68
CA GLY A 20 -6.36 -4.02 -10.23
C GLY A 20 -7.19 -3.31 -9.16
N GLU A 21 -8.20 -2.59 -9.62
CA GLU A 21 -9.20 -1.93 -8.78
C GLU A 21 -10.18 -2.96 -8.21
N GLY A 22 -10.62 -2.76 -6.96
CA GLY A 22 -11.59 -3.62 -6.30
C GLY A 22 -11.54 -3.52 -4.78
N GLU A 23 -12.38 -4.34 -4.14
CA GLU A 23 -12.67 -4.28 -2.70
C GLU A 23 -11.87 -5.30 -1.88
N GLU A 24 -11.14 -6.20 -2.52
CA GLU A 24 -10.33 -7.19 -1.81
C GLU A 24 -9.19 -6.54 -1.00
N SER A 25 -8.68 -7.24 0.00
CA SER A 25 -7.62 -6.72 0.89
C SER A 25 -6.29 -6.42 0.17
N ASN A 26 -6.09 -6.98 -1.03
CA ASN A 26 -4.92 -6.75 -1.88
C ASN A 26 -5.20 -5.82 -3.08
N GLN A 27 -6.40 -5.23 -3.12
CA GLN A 27 -6.84 -4.26 -4.13
C GLN A 27 -7.03 -2.87 -3.49
N LEU A 28 -7.00 -1.85 -4.34
CA LEU A 28 -7.25 -0.45 -3.99
C LEU A 28 -8.14 0.16 -5.07
N ASN A 29 -9.03 1.06 -4.69
CA ASN A 29 -9.91 1.81 -5.56
C ASN A 29 -9.88 3.30 -5.19
N GLY A 30 -9.27 4.10 -6.08
CA GLY A 30 -9.03 5.53 -5.87
C GLY A 30 -8.34 5.88 -4.54
N PRO A 31 -7.13 5.36 -4.24
CA PRO A 31 -6.43 5.74 -3.02
C PRO A 31 -5.93 7.19 -3.09
N VAL A 32 -6.17 7.97 -2.04
CA VAL A 32 -5.89 9.43 -2.03
C VAL A 32 -4.85 9.86 -0.99
N GLY A 33 -4.49 8.99 -0.05
CA GLY A 33 -3.61 9.35 1.06
C GLY A 33 -2.87 8.16 1.65
N LEU A 34 -1.67 8.43 2.17
CA LEU A 34 -0.76 7.46 2.75
C LEU A 34 -0.09 8.05 4.00
N SER A 35 0.04 7.27 5.07
CA SER A 35 0.80 7.67 6.27
C SER A 35 1.34 6.47 7.03
N PHE A 36 2.46 6.67 7.73
CA PHE A 36 3.08 5.65 8.57
C PHE A 36 2.78 5.90 10.05
N ASP A 37 2.55 4.83 10.81
CA ASP A 37 2.61 4.90 12.27
C ASP A 37 4.05 4.72 12.81
N ARG A 38 4.24 4.95 14.11
CA ARG A 38 5.53 4.79 14.80
C ARG A 38 6.07 3.35 14.81
N TYR A 39 5.26 2.36 14.42
CA TYR A 39 5.62 0.96 14.33
C TYR A 39 5.83 0.52 12.88
N GLY A 40 5.91 1.46 11.93
CA GLY A 40 6.17 1.16 10.53
C GLY A 40 4.96 0.65 9.75
N ASN A 41 3.76 0.59 10.32
CA ASN A 41 2.58 0.19 9.56
C ASN A 41 2.15 1.31 8.61
N LEU A 42 1.81 0.95 7.37
CA LEU A 42 1.29 1.87 6.37
C LEU A 42 -0.24 1.91 6.43
N TYR A 43 -0.78 3.12 6.51
CA TYR A 43 -2.20 3.39 6.38
C TYR A 43 -2.49 3.97 5.00
N VAL A 44 -3.51 3.46 4.34
CA VAL A 44 -3.94 3.88 3.00
C VAL A 44 -5.40 4.32 3.07
N VAL A 45 -5.68 5.55 2.63
CA VAL A 45 -7.05 6.05 2.45
C VAL A 45 -7.51 5.61 1.07
N ASP A 46 -8.42 4.64 1.02
CA ASP A 46 -8.94 3.98 -0.18
C ASP A 46 -10.31 4.57 -0.51
N ASN A 47 -10.33 5.72 -1.18
CA ASN A 47 -11.46 6.66 -1.16
C ASN A 47 -12.75 6.10 -1.76
N GLU A 48 -12.64 5.47 -2.93
CA GLU A 48 -13.80 4.94 -3.65
C GLU A 48 -14.33 3.66 -3.00
N ASN A 49 -13.53 3.00 -2.17
CA ASN A 49 -13.97 1.90 -1.30
C ASN A 49 -14.43 2.37 0.08
N HIS A 50 -14.44 3.68 0.34
CA HIS A 50 -14.86 4.29 1.60
C HIS A 50 -14.21 3.68 2.86
N ARG A 51 -12.92 3.33 2.76
CA ARG A 51 -12.20 2.65 3.85
C ARG A 51 -10.80 3.19 4.07
N VAL A 52 -10.25 2.90 5.24
CA VAL A 52 -8.82 3.04 5.54
C VAL A 52 -8.26 1.65 5.80
N GLN A 53 -7.23 1.28 5.06
CA GLN A 53 -6.56 -0.02 5.21
C GLN A 53 -5.22 0.16 5.93
N LYS A 54 -4.91 -0.77 6.84
CA LYS A 54 -3.62 -0.84 7.54
C LYS A 54 -2.83 -2.03 7.01
N PHE A 55 -1.59 -1.79 6.63
CA PHE A 55 -0.65 -2.82 6.18
C PHE A 55 0.55 -2.83 7.11
N ASN A 56 0.85 -4.00 7.67
CA ASN A 56 2.17 -4.21 8.25
C ASN A 56 3.15 -4.40 7.09
N ILE A 57 4.09 -3.47 6.96
CA ILE A 57 5.10 -3.49 5.89
C ILE A 57 6.51 -3.76 6.42
N ASP A 58 6.63 -4.14 7.70
CA ASP A 58 7.91 -4.52 8.28
C ASP A 58 8.46 -5.70 7.49
N SER A 59 9.62 -5.44 6.89
CA SER A 59 10.25 -6.29 5.90
C SER A 59 10.69 -7.61 6.52
N ASN A 60 10.06 -8.73 6.13
CA ASN A 60 10.70 -10.01 5.77
C ASN A 60 9.69 -11.02 5.20
N ALA A 61 9.25 -10.77 3.96
CA ALA A 61 8.93 -11.83 2.99
C ALA A 61 9.60 -11.47 1.67
#